data_AF-A0AAU4BH77-F1
#
_entry.id   AF-A0AAU4BH77-F1
#
_cell.length_a   1.000
_cell.length_b   1.000
_cell.length_c   1.000
_cell.angle_alpha   90.00
_cell.angle_beta   90.00
_cell.angle_gamma   90.00
#
_symmetry.space_group_name_H-M   'P 1'
#
loop_
_entity.id
_entity.type
_entity.pdbx_description
1 polymer ?
#
loop_
_entity_poly.entity_id
_entity_poly.type
_entity_poly.pdbx_seq_one_letter_code
_entity_poly.pdbx_strand_id
1 'polypeptide(L)'
;MTASVALSLVPAHLAAASPAPTGPATEAAATVAEPFCYEEPSTPGADISDLKARFGASNWMPTLQEMYRRRWPSGEKLAIAQAGDQYWKQFVNTRSFEGFAESMMVAIHEETHMWDLDPSRTRWDVHIAAWINASRQASAVPLHGGFARREILPLITDKLSDSMDGIYLRDSQQGSYKLQGVLAELNAGLTGLPAVTVVQEYIKGVGASNARDIAATNLRYLLLYLRVAKDKHPDYWAKIKNEPKLRELVLIQFLRTAYWLDKSAPFTGKLGSPDADRITEANYAPANIAIVEEFTGATVRRDTNKHCTV
;
A
#
# COMPACT_ATOMS: atom_id res chain seq x y z
N MET A 1 14.56 10.78 -27.70
CA MET A 1 15.49 11.66 -26.96
C MET A 1 15.86 10.95 -25.67
N THR A 2 17.07 10.41 -25.62
CA THR A 2 17.64 9.65 -24.50
C THR A 2 18.36 10.61 -23.56
N ALA A 3 17.87 10.76 -22.33
CA ALA A 3 18.56 11.52 -21.30
C ALA A 3 19.26 10.55 -20.34
N SER A 4 20.58 10.42 -20.51
CA SER A 4 21.47 9.78 -19.56
C SER A 4 21.86 10.80 -18.48
N VAL A 5 21.62 10.50 -17.21
CA VAL A 5 22.09 11.32 -16.08
C VAL A 5 23.34 10.66 -15.50
N ALA A 6 24.47 11.37 -15.58
CA ALA A 6 25.75 10.98 -15.01
C ALA A 6 25.80 11.31 -13.51
N LEU A 7 26.17 10.33 -12.68
CA LEU A 7 26.36 10.48 -11.23
C LEU A 7 27.83 10.84 -10.94
N SER A 8 28.07 11.96 -10.26
CA SER A 8 29.39 12.39 -9.80
C SER A 8 29.63 11.90 -8.37
N LEU A 9 30.73 11.15 -8.17
CA LEU A 9 31.21 10.63 -6.88
C LEU A 9 32.12 11.65 -6.18
N VAL A 10 31.91 11.86 -4.87
CA VAL A 10 32.84 12.60 -3.98
C VAL A 10 33.16 11.71 -2.76
N PRO A 11 34.40 11.72 -2.23
CA PRO A 11 34.93 10.60 -1.44
C PRO A 11 34.58 10.62 0.04
N ALA A 12 34.66 9.41 0.61
CA ALA A 12 34.32 9.04 1.99
C ALA A 12 35.28 9.63 3.04
N HIS A 13 34.72 10.01 4.18
CA HIS A 13 35.45 10.15 5.44
C HIS A 13 35.16 8.96 6.35
N LEU A 14 36.22 8.21 6.66
CA LEU A 14 36.27 7.13 7.65
C LEU A 14 36.24 7.73 9.06
N ALA A 15 35.25 7.35 9.86
CA ALA A 15 35.27 7.54 11.31
C ALA A 15 35.52 6.18 11.98
N ALA A 16 36.59 6.09 12.77
CA ALA A 16 37.00 4.90 13.50
C ALA A 16 36.04 4.61 14.66
N ALA A 17 35.65 3.34 14.82
CA ALA A 17 34.83 2.86 15.92
C ALA A 17 35.70 2.42 17.11
N SER A 18 35.37 2.89 18.31
CA SER A 18 35.89 2.35 19.58
C SER A 18 34.98 1.21 20.08
N PRO A 19 35.54 0.15 20.71
CA PRO A 19 34.76 -1.01 21.15
C PRO A 19 33.94 -0.68 22.41
N ALA A 20 32.68 -1.13 22.41
CA ALA A 20 31.82 -1.09 23.60
C ALA A 20 32.11 -2.30 24.52
N PRO A 21 32.02 -2.13 25.85
CA PRO A 21 32.30 -3.20 26.80
C PRO A 21 31.16 -4.23 26.86
N THR A 22 31.53 -5.51 26.85
CA THR A 22 30.64 -6.68 26.97
C THR A 22 30.14 -6.85 28.41
N GLY A 23 28.88 -6.48 28.65
CA GLY A 23 28.10 -6.89 29.82
C GLY A 23 27.26 -8.15 29.51
N PRO A 24 26.87 -8.95 30.52
CA PRO A 24 26.18 -10.22 30.33
C PRO A 24 24.77 -10.03 29.75
N ALA A 25 24.43 -10.87 28.79
CA ALA A 25 23.12 -10.90 28.13
C ALA A 25 22.03 -11.35 29.11
N THR A 26 21.23 -10.42 29.58
CA THR A 26 19.91 -10.71 30.15
C THR A 26 19.00 -11.13 28.99
N GLU A 27 18.47 -12.35 29.05
CA GLU A 27 17.35 -12.78 28.20
C GLU A 27 16.25 -11.74 28.29
N ALA A 28 16.05 -10.97 27.22
CA ALA A 28 14.94 -10.06 27.11
C ALA A 28 13.66 -10.91 27.07
N ALA A 29 12.92 -10.90 28.17
CA ALA A 29 11.55 -11.42 28.20
C ALA A 29 10.79 -10.83 27.00
N ALA A 30 10.26 -11.70 26.14
CA ALA A 30 9.47 -11.28 25.00
C ALA A 30 8.26 -10.48 25.52
N THR A 31 8.33 -9.15 25.39
CA THR A 31 7.19 -8.27 25.64
C THR A 31 6.07 -8.71 24.70
N VAL A 32 4.97 -9.21 25.26
CA VAL A 32 3.75 -9.49 24.51
C VAL A 32 3.33 -8.16 23.88
N ALA A 33 3.25 -8.11 22.56
CA ALA A 33 2.84 -6.91 21.86
C ALA A 33 1.38 -6.60 22.22
N GLU A 34 1.07 -5.34 22.53
CA GLU A 34 -0.29 -4.89 22.80
C GLU A 34 -1.20 -5.17 21.58
N PRO A 35 -2.49 -5.55 21.80
CA PRO A 35 -3.45 -5.70 20.72
C PRO A 35 -3.54 -4.43 19.87
N PHE A 36 -3.47 -4.59 18.54
CA PHE A 36 -3.50 -3.50 17.58
C PHE A 36 -4.61 -3.72 16.55
N CYS A 37 -5.49 -2.74 16.38
CA CYS A 37 -6.46 -2.68 15.29
C CYS A 37 -6.09 -1.55 14.34
N TYR A 38 -6.13 -1.82 13.03
CA TYR A 38 -6.10 -0.74 12.06
C TYR A 38 -7.47 -0.06 11.99
N GLU A 39 -7.48 1.25 12.20
CA GLU A 39 -8.62 2.11 11.97
C GLU A 39 -8.17 3.48 11.47
N GLU A 40 -9.06 4.17 10.76
CA GLU A 40 -8.87 5.59 10.44
C GLU A 40 -10.21 6.32 10.27
N PRO A 41 -10.26 7.64 10.56
CA PRO A 41 -11.47 8.43 10.38
C PRO A 41 -11.97 8.37 8.93
N SER A 42 -13.24 8.01 8.76
CA SER A 42 -13.94 8.10 7.49
C SER A 42 -15.44 8.19 7.70
N THR A 43 -16.08 9.05 6.90
CA THR A 43 -17.52 9.31 6.95
C THR A 43 -18.06 9.37 5.52
N PRO A 44 -18.18 8.23 4.82
CA PRO A 44 -18.62 8.20 3.41
C PRO A 44 -19.96 8.91 3.16
N GLY A 45 -20.84 8.94 4.16
CA GLY A 45 -22.14 9.59 4.08
C GLY A 45 -22.16 11.10 4.38
N ALA A 46 -21.02 11.74 4.68
CA ALA A 46 -21.00 13.18 4.92
C ALA A 46 -21.42 13.96 3.66
N ASP A 47 -22.24 14.99 3.81
CA ASP A 47 -22.75 15.76 2.67
C ASP A 47 -21.64 16.55 1.96
N ILE A 48 -21.61 16.42 0.63
CA ILE A 48 -20.71 17.15 -0.28
C ILE A 48 -21.47 17.73 -1.47
N SER A 49 -22.80 17.84 -1.38
CA SER A 49 -23.67 18.36 -2.43
C SER A 49 -23.30 19.78 -2.84
N ASP A 50 -22.88 20.62 -1.90
CA ASP A 50 -22.35 21.97 -2.14
C ASP A 50 -21.06 21.94 -2.97
N LEU A 51 -20.17 20.99 -2.71
CA LEU A 51 -18.92 20.81 -3.46
C LEU A 51 -19.22 20.41 -4.90
N LYS A 52 -20.15 19.49 -5.08
CA LYS A 52 -20.64 19.09 -6.41
C LYS A 52 -21.24 20.27 -7.17
N ALA A 53 -22.11 21.05 -6.52
CA ALA A 53 -22.80 22.17 -7.15
C ALA A 53 -21.86 23.28 -7.62
N ARG A 54 -20.74 23.48 -6.93
CA ARG A 54 -19.74 24.52 -7.24
C ARG A 54 -18.51 23.99 -7.98
N PHE A 55 -18.48 22.71 -8.34
CA PHE A 55 -17.32 22.09 -8.96
C PHE A 55 -17.00 22.72 -10.33
N GLY A 56 -15.72 22.95 -10.59
CA GLY A 56 -15.22 23.41 -11.86
C GLY A 56 -13.74 23.08 -12.05
N ALA A 57 -13.28 23.13 -13.31
CA ALA A 57 -11.91 22.74 -13.64
C ALA A 57 -10.83 23.61 -12.97
N SER A 58 -11.14 24.84 -12.58
CA SER A 58 -10.21 25.73 -11.88
C SER A 58 -10.12 25.46 -10.37
N ASN A 59 -11.09 24.77 -9.77
CA ASN A 59 -11.18 24.56 -8.32
C ASN A 59 -11.15 23.08 -7.90
N TRP A 60 -10.67 22.19 -8.78
CA TRP A 60 -10.65 20.75 -8.54
C TRP A 60 -9.85 20.37 -7.29
N MET A 61 -8.68 20.99 -7.06
CA MET A 61 -7.82 20.67 -5.90
C MET A 61 -8.44 21.15 -4.58
N PRO A 62 -8.91 22.41 -4.43
CA PRO A 62 -9.70 22.79 -3.27
C PRO A 62 -10.94 21.93 -3.05
N THR A 63 -11.60 21.50 -4.14
CA THR A 63 -12.75 20.58 -4.04
C THR A 63 -12.33 19.21 -3.49
N LEU A 64 -11.20 18.66 -3.97
CA LEU A 64 -10.64 17.41 -3.49
C LEU A 64 -10.34 17.45 -2.00
N GLN A 65 -9.60 18.48 -1.57
CA GLN A 65 -9.18 18.66 -0.19
C GLN A 65 -10.41 18.76 0.73
N GLU A 66 -11.39 19.58 0.39
CA GLU A 66 -12.60 19.74 1.21
C GLU A 66 -13.50 18.49 1.21
N MET A 67 -13.60 17.79 0.06
CA MET A 67 -14.33 16.53 -0.05
C MET A 67 -13.74 15.47 0.89
N TYR A 68 -12.42 15.30 0.87
CA TYR A 68 -11.74 14.37 1.76
C TYR A 68 -11.67 14.85 3.20
N ARG A 69 -11.57 16.14 3.49
CA ARG A 69 -11.67 16.64 4.86
C ARG A 69 -12.95 16.16 5.53
N ARG A 70 -14.06 16.14 4.79
CA ARG A 70 -15.37 15.70 5.28
C ARG A 70 -15.52 14.17 5.33
N ARG A 71 -14.95 13.45 4.37
CA ARG A 71 -15.24 12.01 4.18
C ARG A 71 -14.10 11.06 4.50
N TRP A 72 -12.85 11.51 4.38
CA TRP A 72 -11.64 10.73 4.62
C TRP A 72 -10.41 11.65 4.87
N PRO A 73 -10.21 12.14 6.10
CA PRO A 73 -9.16 13.11 6.41
C PRO A 73 -7.73 12.68 6.02
N SER A 74 -7.42 11.38 5.98
CA SER A 74 -6.12 10.90 5.48
C SER A 74 -5.89 11.26 4.02
N GLY A 75 -6.93 11.19 3.18
CA GLY A 75 -6.86 11.59 1.77
C GLY A 75 -6.66 13.10 1.60
N GLU A 76 -7.27 13.92 2.47
CA GLU A 76 -7.05 15.37 2.49
C GLU A 76 -5.59 15.68 2.78
N LYS A 77 -5.01 15.05 3.81
CA LYS A 77 -3.61 15.29 4.20
C LYS A 77 -2.64 14.90 3.11
N LEU A 78 -2.86 13.77 2.43
CA LEU A 78 -2.09 13.40 1.26
C LEU A 78 -2.24 14.44 0.14
N ALA A 79 -3.46 14.91 -0.10
CA ALA A 79 -3.72 15.92 -1.12
C ALA A 79 -3.14 17.30 -0.85
N ILE A 80 -3.01 17.68 0.41
CA ILE A 80 -2.26 18.86 0.79
C ILE A 80 -0.75 18.62 0.57
N ALA A 81 -0.24 17.45 0.96
CA ALA A 81 1.19 17.13 0.84
C ALA A 81 1.67 17.08 -0.62
N GLN A 82 0.80 16.62 -1.54
CA GLN A 82 1.10 16.50 -2.96
C GLN A 82 0.56 17.67 -3.81
N ALA A 83 0.00 18.72 -3.21
CA ALA A 83 -0.62 19.82 -3.96
C ALA A 83 0.33 20.56 -4.93
N GLY A 84 1.64 20.43 -4.70
CA GLY A 84 2.69 21.00 -5.55
C GLY A 84 3.15 20.09 -6.69
N ASP A 85 2.67 18.85 -6.80
CA ASP A 85 3.02 18.00 -7.92
C ASP A 85 2.38 18.49 -9.22
N GLN A 86 3.22 18.70 -10.23
CA GLN A 86 2.81 19.18 -11.54
C GLN A 86 2.15 18.09 -12.39
N TYR A 87 2.39 16.81 -12.07
CA TYR A 87 1.88 15.68 -12.84
C TYR A 87 0.50 15.24 -12.40
N TRP A 88 0.10 15.47 -11.14
CA TRP A 88 -1.22 15.10 -10.61
C TRP A 88 -2.38 15.37 -11.58
N LYS A 89 -2.44 16.57 -12.16
CA LYS A 89 -3.55 16.96 -13.04
C LYS A 89 -3.79 15.99 -14.22
N GLN A 90 -2.78 15.24 -14.67
CA GLN A 90 -2.93 14.26 -15.75
C GLN A 90 -3.86 13.09 -15.39
N PHE A 91 -4.00 12.80 -14.08
CA PHE A 91 -4.84 11.73 -13.56
C PHE A 91 -6.23 12.20 -13.15
N VAL A 92 -6.52 13.50 -13.23
CA VAL A 92 -7.78 14.08 -12.74
C VAL A 92 -8.68 14.49 -13.90
N ASN A 93 -9.87 13.90 -13.96
CA ASN A 93 -10.87 14.31 -14.95
C ASN A 93 -11.71 15.46 -14.42
N THR A 94 -11.40 16.69 -14.87
CA THR A 94 -12.09 17.89 -14.38
C THR A 94 -13.31 18.31 -15.21
N ARG A 95 -13.87 17.42 -16.05
CA ARG A 95 -14.99 17.75 -16.96
C ARG A 95 -16.35 17.78 -16.27
N SER A 96 -16.51 17.00 -15.21
CA SER A 96 -17.71 16.95 -14.37
C SER A 96 -17.33 16.46 -12.97
N PHE A 97 -18.21 16.67 -11.99
CA PHE A 97 -17.97 16.16 -10.64
C PHE A 97 -17.90 14.62 -10.60
N GLU A 98 -18.75 13.94 -11.37
CA GLU A 98 -18.71 12.48 -11.50
C GLU A 98 -17.41 12.00 -12.12
N GLY A 99 -16.95 12.62 -13.22
CA GLY A 99 -15.66 12.27 -13.83
C GLY A 99 -14.50 12.51 -12.87
N PHE A 100 -14.56 13.60 -12.10
CA PHE A 100 -13.61 13.92 -11.05
C PHE A 100 -13.60 12.83 -9.97
N ALA A 101 -14.75 12.49 -9.40
CA ALA A 101 -14.87 11.44 -8.38
C ALA A 101 -14.39 10.07 -8.90
N GLU A 102 -14.73 9.70 -10.14
CA GLU A 102 -14.26 8.45 -10.78
C GLU A 102 -12.75 8.40 -10.95
N SER A 103 -12.12 9.55 -11.21
CA SER A 103 -10.66 9.62 -11.38
C SER A 103 -9.86 9.46 -10.08
N MET A 104 -10.53 9.53 -8.91
CA MET A 104 -9.85 9.60 -7.61
C MET A 104 -9.09 8.34 -7.22
N MET A 105 -9.49 7.15 -7.67
CA MET A 105 -8.72 5.94 -7.39
C MET A 105 -7.32 6.08 -7.99
N VAL A 106 -7.25 6.34 -9.29
CA VAL A 106 -5.98 6.44 -10.01
C VAL A 106 -5.20 7.66 -9.51
N ALA A 107 -5.83 8.83 -9.41
CA ALA A 107 -5.15 10.04 -8.99
C ALA A 107 -4.49 9.86 -7.61
N ILE A 108 -5.22 9.37 -6.59
CA ILE A 108 -4.63 9.18 -5.26
C ILE A 108 -3.63 8.01 -5.22
N HIS A 109 -3.87 6.94 -5.99
CA HIS A 109 -2.92 5.84 -6.13
C HIS A 109 -1.56 6.35 -6.65
N GLU A 110 -1.56 7.08 -7.75
CA GLU A 110 -0.33 7.60 -8.37
C GLU A 110 0.35 8.67 -7.51
N GLU A 111 -0.42 9.55 -6.85
CA GLU A 111 0.14 10.51 -5.89
C GLU A 111 0.76 9.85 -4.66
N THR A 112 0.28 8.65 -4.31
CA THR A 112 0.92 7.86 -3.26
C THR A 112 2.28 7.35 -3.71
N HIS A 113 2.41 6.90 -4.97
CA HIS A 113 3.72 6.58 -5.54
C HIS A 113 4.64 7.80 -5.54
N MET A 114 4.14 8.99 -5.92
CA MET A 114 4.93 10.23 -5.89
C MET A 114 5.41 10.56 -4.47
N TRP A 115 4.59 10.31 -3.44
CA TRP A 115 5.00 10.49 -2.05
C TRP A 115 6.03 9.45 -1.61
N ASP A 116 5.73 8.17 -1.84
CA ASP A 116 6.49 7.01 -1.36
C ASP A 116 7.88 6.93 -2.02
N LEU A 117 7.97 7.21 -3.32
CA LEU A 117 9.17 7.00 -4.13
C LEU A 117 10.06 8.24 -4.28
N ASP A 118 9.73 9.33 -3.58
CA ASP A 118 10.57 10.53 -3.55
C ASP A 118 12.00 10.18 -3.07
N PRO A 119 13.05 10.59 -3.81
CA PRO A 119 14.43 10.28 -3.49
C PRO A 119 14.92 10.76 -2.12
N SER A 120 14.24 11.73 -1.50
CA SER A 120 14.53 12.19 -0.14
C SER A 120 14.08 11.20 0.94
N ARG A 121 13.18 10.27 0.62
CA ARG A 121 12.54 9.32 1.56
C ARG A 121 12.85 7.86 1.24
N THR A 122 13.16 7.56 -0.02
CA THR A 122 13.34 6.21 -0.53
C THR A 122 14.62 6.08 -1.34
N ARG A 123 15.29 4.94 -1.18
CA ARG A 123 16.39 4.52 -2.05
C ARG A 123 16.10 3.13 -2.56
N TRP A 124 16.00 3.00 -3.88
CA TRP A 124 15.58 1.77 -4.55
C TRP A 124 16.33 0.53 -4.04
N ASP A 125 15.58 -0.51 -3.68
CA ASP A 125 15.99 -1.79 -3.10
C ASP A 125 16.78 -1.71 -1.77
N VAL A 126 16.97 -0.52 -1.21
CA VAL A 126 17.69 -0.32 0.06
C VAL A 126 16.69 -0.06 1.19
N HIS A 127 15.88 0.99 1.06
CA HIS A 127 14.84 1.33 2.02
C HIS A 127 13.68 2.07 1.34
N ILE A 128 12.48 1.93 1.90
CA ILE A 128 11.24 2.55 1.42
C ILE A 128 10.63 3.48 2.48
N ALA A 129 9.83 4.42 2.01
CA ALA A 129 8.83 5.13 2.79
C ALA A 129 7.42 4.76 2.30
N ALA A 130 6.44 4.79 3.21
CA ALA A 130 5.06 4.50 2.90
C ALA A 130 4.12 5.47 3.62
N TRP A 131 3.28 6.18 2.85
CA TRP A 131 2.16 6.93 3.38
C TRP A 131 1.07 5.97 3.86
N ILE A 132 0.74 6.01 5.15
CA ILE A 132 -0.27 5.10 5.72
C ILE A 132 -1.58 5.85 5.93
N ASN A 133 -1.59 6.89 6.77
CA ASN A 133 -2.78 7.70 7.02
C ASN A 133 -2.39 9.09 7.57
N ALA A 134 -3.37 9.91 7.96
CA ALA A 134 -3.13 11.27 8.46
C ALA A 134 -2.17 11.37 9.66
N SER A 135 -2.04 10.32 10.48
CA SER A 135 -1.24 10.32 11.71
C SER A 135 -0.03 9.39 11.65
N ARG A 136 0.10 8.57 10.61
CA ARG A 136 1.14 7.54 10.52
C ARG A 136 1.76 7.48 9.12
N GLN A 137 3.08 7.39 9.12
CA GLN A 137 3.91 7.15 7.94
C GLN A 137 5.03 6.19 8.35
N ALA A 138 5.50 5.36 7.42
CA ALA A 138 6.72 4.60 7.60
C ALA A 138 7.85 5.28 6.82
N SER A 139 9.01 5.44 7.45
CA SER A 139 10.18 6.08 6.84
C SER A 139 11.44 5.25 7.03
N ALA A 140 12.27 5.21 5.99
CA ALA A 140 13.53 4.46 5.96
C ALA A 140 13.35 3.01 6.46
N VAL A 141 12.36 2.29 5.91
CA VAL A 141 12.11 0.87 6.20
C VAL A 141 13.11 0.03 5.40
N PRO A 142 14.04 -0.70 6.05
CA PRO A 142 15.04 -1.50 5.33
C PRO A 142 14.41 -2.65 4.54
N LEU A 143 14.92 -2.91 3.33
CA LEU A 143 14.39 -3.96 2.44
C LEU A 143 15.38 -5.08 2.12
N HIS A 144 16.69 -4.83 2.29
CA HIS A 144 17.77 -5.77 2.04
C HIS A 144 17.75 -6.41 0.63
N GLY A 145 17.31 -5.64 -0.38
CA GLY A 145 17.18 -6.10 -1.76
C GLY A 145 15.99 -7.02 -1.99
N GLY A 146 16.18 -8.32 -1.75
CA GLY A 146 15.21 -9.37 -2.07
C GLY A 146 15.40 -9.97 -3.47
N PHE A 147 14.33 -10.56 -4.00
CA PHE A 147 14.31 -11.31 -5.25
C PHE A 147 13.18 -10.81 -6.16
N ALA A 148 13.17 -11.20 -7.43
CA ALA A 148 12.19 -10.67 -8.38
C ALA A 148 10.78 -11.16 -8.05
N ARG A 149 9.79 -10.26 -7.99
CA ARG A 149 8.42 -10.61 -7.62
C ARG A 149 7.77 -11.63 -8.56
N ARG A 150 8.24 -11.77 -9.80
CA ARG A 150 7.80 -12.84 -10.72
C ARG A 150 8.02 -14.25 -10.16
N GLU A 151 8.93 -14.45 -9.21
CA GLU A 151 9.18 -15.77 -8.62
C GLU A 151 7.98 -16.34 -7.85
N ILE A 152 6.98 -15.51 -7.54
CA ILE A 152 5.72 -15.95 -6.93
C ILE A 152 4.74 -16.57 -7.93
N LEU A 153 4.93 -16.35 -9.24
CA LEU A 153 4.01 -16.84 -10.30
C LEU A 153 3.66 -18.32 -10.18
N PRO A 154 4.61 -19.25 -9.91
CA PRO A 154 4.28 -20.67 -9.78
C PRO A 154 3.34 -21.00 -8.62
N LEU A 155 3.16 -20.11 -7.64
CA LEU A 155 2.21 -20.29 -6.52
C LEU A 155 0.79 -19.83 -6.87
N ILE A 156 0.59 -19.17 -8.02
CA ILE A 156 -0.72 -18.74 -8.50
C ILE A 156 -1.25 -19.82 -9.45
N THR A 157 -2.10 -20.71 -8.92
CA THR A 157 -2.63 -21.87 -9.65
C THR A 157 -4.06 -21.67 -10.19
N ASP A 158 -4.64 -20.50 -9.93
CA ASP A 158 -5.94 -20.08 -10.44
C ASP A 158 -5.79 -18.95 -11.47
N LYS A 159 -6.91 -18.38 -11.91
CA LYS A 159 -6.96 -17.26 -12.87
C LYS A 159 -7.56 -15.99 -12.28
N LEU A 160 -7.70 -15.89 -10.96
CA LEU A 160 -8.43 -14.80 -10.32
C LEU A 160 -7.76 -13.44 -10.56
N SER A 161 -6.44 -13.42 -10.65
CA SER A 161 -5.62 -12.22 -10.82
C SER A 161 -4.98 -12.10 -12.21
N ASP A 162 -5.42 -12.87 -13.21
CA ASP A 162 -4.67 -13.09 -14.46
C ASP A 162 -4.27 -11.81 -15.21
N SER A 163 -5.16 -10.81 -15.22
CA SER A 163 -4.90 -9.49 -15.83
C SER A 163 -3.80 -8.72 -15.10
N MET A 164 -3.83 -8.71 -13.76
CA MET A 164 -2.82 -8.08 -12.93
C MET A 164 -1.51 -8.87 -12.92
N ASP A 165 -1.58 -10.20 -12.99
CA ASP A 165 -0.40 -11.05 -13.12
C ASP A 165 0.34 -10.74 -14.42
N GLY A 166 -0.39 -10.42 -15.48
CA GLY A 166 0.14 -9.91 -16.74
C GLY A 166 1.00 -8.66 -16.55
N ILE A 167 0.49 -7.67 -15.81
CA ILE A 167 1.13 -6.37 -15.60
C ILE A 167 2.27 -6.45 -14.59
N TYR A 168 2.02 -7.04 -13.42
CA TYR A 168 2.96 -6.94 -12.30
C TYR A 168 4.00 -8.05 -12.27
N LEU A 169 3.66 -9.24 -12.79
CA LEU A 169 4.52 -10.42 -12.62
C LEU A 169 5.12 -10.92 -13.93
N ARG A 170 4.35 -10.94 -15.02
CA ARG A 170 4.78 -11.47 -16.33
C ARG A 170 5.48 -10.43 -17.21
N ASP A 171 5.13 -9.15 -17.07
CA ASP A 171 5.87 -8.09 -17.74
C ASP A 171 7.36 -8.10 -17.34
N SER A 172 8.21 -7.81 -18.30
CA SER A 172 9.66 -7.96 -18.17
C SER A 172 10.27 -6.97 -17.17
N GLN A 173 9.77 -5.74 -17.10
CA GLN A 173 10.27 -4.72 -16.20
C GLN A 173 9.60 -4.85 -14.85
N GLN A 174 8.26 -4.81 -14.83
CA GLN A 174 7.45 -4.88 -13.63
C GLN A 174 7.70 -6.18 -12.86
N GLY A 175 7.81 -7.32 -13.53
CA GLY A 175 8.10 -8.60 -12.89
C GLY A 175 9.51 -8.70 -12.30
N SER A 176 10.43 -7.78 -12.64
CA SER A 176 11.79 -7.74 -12.10
C SER A 176 11.89 -6.98 -10.77
N TYR A 177 10.88 -6.19 -10.41
CA TYR A 177 10.85 -5.46 -9.15
C TYR A 177 10.81 -6.42 -7.97
N LYS A 178 11.42 -6.02 -6.85
CA LYS A 178 11.56 -6.85 -5.65
C LYS A 178 10.50 -6.49 -4.61
N LEU A 179 10.78 -6.78 -3.33
CA LEU A 179 9.88 -6.43 -2.22
C LEU A 179 9.44 -4.96 -2.24
N GLN A 180 10.32 -4.03 -2.65
CA GLN A 180 9.94 -2.62 -2.78
C GLN A 180 8.75 -2.43 -3.71
N GLY A 181 8.77 -3.03 -4.91
CA GLY A 181 7.69 -2.91 -5.87
C GLY A 181 6.42 -3.62 -5.41
N VAL A 182 6.52 -4.68 -4.62
CA VAL A 182 5.35 -5.35 -4.02
C VAL A 182 4.69 -4.44 -2.96
N LEU A 183 5.49 -3.85 -2.07
CA LEU A 183 5.00 -2.98 -1.00
C LEU A 183 4.47 -1.64 -1.53
N ALA A 184 5.11 -1.06 -2.55
CA ALA A 184 4.70 0.22 -3.13
C ALA A 184 3.34 0.11 -3.82
N GLU A 185 3.14 -0.91 -4.67
CA GLU A 185 1.86 -1.15 -5.35
C GLU A 185 0.73 -1.48 -4.36
N LEU A 186 1.03 -2.26 -3.32
CA LEU A 186 0.06 -2.49 -2.25
C LEU A 186 -0.28 -1.18 -1.52
N ASN A 187 0.71 -0.37 -1.15
CA ASN A 187 0.45 0.87 -0.41
C ASN A 187 -0.39 1.86 -1.23
N ALA A 188 -0.07 2.04 -2.51
CA ALA A 188 -0.84 2.86 -3.43
C ALA A 188 -2.25 2.29 -3.67
N GLY A 189 -2.40 0.96 -3.72
CA GLY A 189 -3.72 0.32 -3.71
C GLY A 189 -4.54 0.65 -2.46
N LEU A 190 -3.88 0.72 -1.30
CA LEU A 190 -4.51 0.98 0.00
C LEU A 190 -4.82 2.46 0.25
N THR A 191 -4.35 3.38 -0.57
CA THR A 191 -4.82 4.77 -0.64
C THR A 191 -5.84 4.98 -1.75
N GLY A 192 -5.69 4.30 -2.89
CA GLY A 192 -6.65 4.34 -3.99
C GLY A 192 -8.02 3.75 -3.65
N LEU A 193 -8.08 2.65 -2.89
CA LEU A 193 -9.34 2.04 -2.44
C LEU A 193 -10.20 2.98 -1.58
N PRO A 194 -9.71 3.55 -0.48
CA PRO A 194 -10.49 4.52 0.28
C PRO A 194 -10.88 5.75 -0.53
N ALA A 195 -9.99 6.23 -1.42
CA ALA A 195 -10.22 7.41 -2.25
C ALA A 195 -11.53 7.35 -3.05
N VAL A 196 -11.90 6.17 -3.57
CA VAL A 196 -13.18 5.95 -4.27
C VAL A 196 -14.27 5.38 -3.39
N THR A 197 -13.94 4.63 -2.34
CA THR A 197 -14.94 4.09 -1.40
C THR A 197 -15.77 5.22 -0.78
N VAL A 198 -15.13 6.33 -0.44
CA VAL A 198 -15.80 7.47 0.21
C VAL A 198 -16.59 8.36 -0.76
N VAL A 199 -16.59 8.05 -2.06
CA VAL A 199 -17.35 8.77 -3.10
C VAL A 199 -18.08 7.81 -4.04
N GLN A 200 -18.31 6.57 -3.60
CA GLN A 200 -18.86 5.47 -4.41
C GLN A 200 -20.19 5.79 -5.10
N GLU A 201 -20.98 6.73 -4.55
CA GLU A 201 -22.26 7.11 -5.14
C GLU A 201 -22.13 7.86 -6.47
N TYR A 202 -20.94 8.40 -6.75
CA TYR A 202 -20.64 9.14 -7.99
C TYR A 202 -19.97 8.28 -9.07
N ILE A 203 -19.73 7.00 -8.77
CA ILE A 203 -19.04 6.02 -9.60
C ILE A 203 -20.08 5.32 -10.51
N LYS A 204 -19.97 5.50 -11.84
CA LYS A 204 -20.99 5.11 -12.84
C LYS A 204 -20.59 3.96 -13.78
N GLY A 205 -19.37 3.45 -13.69
CA GLY A 205 -19.02 2.13 -14.24
C GLY A 205 -18.11 2.09 -15.48
N VAL A 206 -17.63 3.21 -16.02
CA VAL A 206 -16.61 3.20 -17.09
C VAL A 206 -15.27 3.63 -16.49
N GLY A 207 -14.42 2.65 -16.13
CA GLY A 207 -13.12 2.90 -15.48
C GLY A 207 -13.19 3.09 -13.96
N ALA A 208 -14.32 2.76 -13.35
CA ALA A 208 -14.78 3.22 -12.04
C ALA A 208 -14.19 2.45 -10.83
N SER A 209 -12.93 2.04 -11.01
CA SER A 209 -12.02 1.40 -10.06
C SER A 209 -12.08 -0.13 -10.02
N ASN A 210 -10.99 -0.74 -10.46
CA ASN A 210 -10.53 -2.04 -10.00
C ASN A 210 -9.85 -1.90 -8.62
N ALA A 211 -10.30 -0.96 -7.77
CA ALA A 211 -9.58 -0.63 -6.54
C ALA A 211 -9.54 -1.81 -5.57
N ARG A 212 -10.67 -2.53 -5.46
CA ARG A 212 -10.73 -3.75 -4.67
C ARG A 212 -9.80 -4.81 -5.24
N ASP A 213 -9.78 -5.00 -6.56
CA ASP A 213 -8.85 -5.92 -7.22
C ASP A 213 -7.40 -5.55 -6.95
N ILE A 214 -7.03 -4.26 -7.04
CA ILE A 214 -5.66 -3.78 -6.82
C ILE A 214 -5.24 -4.09 -5.39
N ALA A 215 -6.07 -3.72 -4.41
CA ALA A 215 -5.77 -3.96 -2.99
C ALA A 215 -5.70 -5.46 -2.67
N ALA A 216 -6.69 -6.25 -3.10
CA ALA A 216 -6.73 -7.68 -2.85
C ALA A 216 -5.59 -8.42 -3.54
N THR A 217 -5.31 -8.10 -4.81
CA THR A 217 -4.26 -8.77 -5.59
C THR A 217 -2.87 -8.42 -5.09
N ASN A 218 -2.58 -7.15 -4.79
CA ASN A 218 -1.26 -6.78 -4.28
C ASN A 218 -1.02 -7.30 -2.85
N LEU A 219 -2.07 -7.46 -2.03
CA LEU A 219 -1.95 -8.19 -0.76
C LEU A 219 -1.58 -9.66 -1.03
N ARG A 220 -2.25 -10.31 -1.99
CA ARG A 220 -1.91 -11.67 -2.42
C ARG A 220 -0.44 -11.78 -2.79
N TYR A 221 0.08 -10.82 -3.56
CA TYR A 221 1.48 -10.80 -3.96
C TYR A 221 2.44 -10.67 -2.79
N LEU A 222 2.14 -9.81 -1.81
CA LEU A 222 2.93 -9.72 -0.58
C LEU A 222 2.95 -11.06 0.17
N LEU A 223 1.79 -11.69 0.36
CA LEU A 223 1.67 -12.97 1.07
C LEU A 223 2.48 -14.08 0.38
N LEU A 224 2.36 -14.19 -0.95
CA LEU A 224 3.10 -15.17 -1.74
C LEU A 224 4.60 -14.86 -1.78
N TYR A 225 4.98 -13.58 -1.83
CA TYR A 225 6.38 -13.17 -1.77
C TYR A 225 7.02 -13.57 -0.43
N LEU A 226 6.33 -13.37 0.69
CA LEU A 226 6.81 -13.82 2.00
C LEU A 226 6.97 -15.35 2.07
N ARG A 227 6.05 -16.11 1.46
CA ARG A 227 6.18 -17.57 1.36
C ARG A 227 7.39 -17.98 0.53
N VAL A 228 7.60 -17.39 -0.64
CA VAL A 228 8.79 -17.65 -1.48
C VAL A 228 10.08 -17.24 -0.75
N ALA A 229 10.07 -16.12 -0.02
CA ALA A 229 11.20 -15.69 0.79
C ALA A 229 11.56 -16.79 1.81
N LYS A 230 10.58 -17.30 2.55
CA LYS A 230 10.78 -18.36 3.54
C LYS A 230 11.28 -19.66 2.91
N ASP A 231 10.65 -20.11 1.83
CA ASP A 231 10.86 -21.46 1.30
C ASP A 231 12.10 -21.56 0.38
N LYS A 232 12.46 -20.47 -0.30
CA LYS A 232 13.53 -20.46 -1.33
C LYS A 232 14.70 -19.52 -1.03
N HIS A 233 14.49 -18.52 -0.16
CA HIS A 233 15.50 -17.51 0.15
C HIS A 233 15.72 -17.38 1.67
N PRO A 234 16.09 -18.47 2.38
CA PRO A 234 16.12 -18.50 3.85
C PRO A 234 17.03 -17.45 4.49
N ASP A 235 18.16 -17.13 3.87
CA ASP A 235 19.08 -16.07 4.33
C ASP A 235 18.44 -14.68 4.22
N TYR A 236 17.66 -14.45 3.17
CA TYR A 236 16.92 -13.20 3.00
C TYR A 236 15.78 -13.12 4.00
N TRP A 237 14.97 -14.19 4.11
CA TRP A 237 13.91 -14.30 5.10
C TRP A 237 14.40 -14.02 6.52
N ALA A 238 15.51 -14.63 6.93
CA ALA A 238 16.10 -14.42 8.26
C ALA A 238 16.51 -12.96 8.48
N LYS A 239 16.96 -12.24 7.44
CA LYS A 239 17.23 -10.80 7.54
C LYS A 239 15.94 -10.02 7.73
N ILE A 240 15.00 -10.12 6.78
CA ILE A 240 13.79 -9.28 6.79
C ILE A 240 12.84 -9.59 7.95
N LYS A 241 12.79 -10.83 8.44
CA LYS A 241 12.01 -11.22 9.63
C LYS A 241 12.56 -10.61 10.91
N ASN A 242 13.82 -10.18 10.94
CA ASN A 242 14.41 -9.49 12.08
C ASN A 242 14.34 -7.95 11.97
N GLU A 243 13.78 -7.40 10.88
CA GLU A 243 13.66 -5.95 10.67
C GLU A 243 12.37 -5.38 11.27
N PRO A 244 12.39 -4.69 12.44
CA PRO A 244 11.18 -4.32 13.15
C PRO A 244 10.24 -3.40 12.35
N LYS A 245 10.82 -2.42 11.63
CA LYS A 245 10.05 -1.50 10.78
C LYS A 245 9.34 -2.22 9.63
N LEU A 246 9.96 -3.26 9.07
CA LEU A 246 9.37 -4.01 7.97
C LEU A 246 8.26 -4.94 8.47
N ARG A 247 8.46 -5.59 9.62
CA ARG A 247 7.41 -6.35 10.31
C ARG A 247 6.18 -5.49 10.59
N GLU A 248 6.41 -4.30 11.14
CA GLU A 248 5.37 -3.32 11.43
C GLU A 248 4.64 -2.89 10.14
N LEU A 249 5.36 -2.53 9.08
CA LEU A 249 4.76 -2.13 7.81
C LEU A 249 3.91 -3.26 7.19
N VAL A 250 4.43 -4.49 7.16
CA VAL A 250 3.70 -5.66 6.63
C VAL A 250 2.44 -5.91 7.43
N LEU A 251 2.51 -5.86 8.77
CA LEU A 251 1.33 -6.01 9.62
C LEU A 251 0.30 -4.92 9.33
N ILE A 252 0.70 -3.66 9.28
CA ILE A 252 -0.20 -2.54 8.98
C ILE A 252 -0.86 -2.72 7.63
N GLN A 253 -0.10 -3.03 6.58
CA GLN A 253 -0.66 -3.20 5.24
C GLN A 253 -1.68 -4.36 5.21
N PHE A 254 -1.39 -5.47 5.89
CA PHE A 254 -2.33 -6.58 6.00
C PHE A 254 -3.64 -6.17 6.69
N LEU A 255 -3.56 -5.53 7.86
CA LEU A 255 -4.73 -5.11 8.64
C LEU A 255 -5.51 -3.98 7.97
N ARG A 256 -4.80 -3.02 7.35
CA ARG A 256 -5.39 -1.93 6.55
C ARG A 256 -6.12 -2.46 5.33
N THR A 257 -5.61 -3.52 4.70
CA THR A 257 -6.29 -4.20 3.59
C THR A 257 -7.62 -4.79 4.07
N ALA A 258 -7.62 -5.51 5.20
CA ALA A 258 -8.85 -6.06 5.78
C ALA A 258 -9.87 -4.96 6.04
N TYR A 259 -9.45 -3.89 6.73
CA TYR A 259 -10.30 -2.76 7.06
C TYR A 259 -10.99 -2.13 5.84
N TRP A 260 -10.24 -1.82 4.79
CA TRP A 260 -10.79 -1.15 3.62
C TRP A 260 -11.57 -2.08 2.70
N LEU A 261 -11.21 -3.36 2.62
CA LEU A 261 -12.01 -4.36 1.89
C LEU A 261 -13.35 -4.60 2.58
N ASP A 262 -13.41 -4.62 3.91
CA ASP A 262 -14.67 -4.70 4.65
C ASP A 262 -15.54 -3.45 4.42
N LYS A 263 -14.95 -2.25 4.53
CA LYS A 263 -15.68 -0.99 4.31
C LYS A 263 -16.22 -0.81 2.90
N SER A 264 -15.53 -1.35 1.90
CA SER A 264 -15.92 -1.24 0.49
C SER A 264 -16.78 -2.42 0.01
N ALA A 265 -17.00 -3.45 0.84
CA ALA A 265 -17.79 -4.63 0.51
C ALA A 265 -19.22 -4.32 0.03
N PRO A 266 -19.95 -3.31 0.58
CA PRO A 266 -21.28 -2.95 0.07
C PRO A 266 -21.29 -2.42 -1.38
N PHE A 267 -20.12 -2.12 -1.94
CA PHE A 267 -19.96 -1.48 -3.25
C PHE A 267 -19.15 -2.33 -4.23
N THR A 268 -19.05 -3.64 -4.00
CA THR A 268 -18.27 -4.58 -4.84
C THR A 268 -18.60 -4.46 -6.32
N GLY A 269 -19.89 -4.38 -6.67
CA GLY A 269 -20.34 -4.24 -8.05
C GLY A 269 -19.94 -2.92 -8.75
N LYS A 270 -19.35 -1.97 -8.02
CA LYS A 270 -18.81 -0.71 -8.56
C LYS A 270 -17.29 -0.62 -8.46
N LEU A 271 -16.72 -1.16 -7.39
CA LEU A 271 -15.31 -0.91 -6.99
C LEU A 271 -14.37 -2.09 -7.24
N GLY A 272 -14.87 -3.17 -7.86
CA GLY A 272 -14.01 -4.25 -8.30
C GLY A 272 -14.69 -5.24 -9.24
N SER A 273 -13.91 -6.19 -9.74
CA SER A 273 -14.42 -7.31 -10.50
C SER A 273 -15.13 -8.34 -9.61
N PRO A 274 -15.89 -9.27 -10.19
CA PRO A 274 -16.46 -10.40 -9.45
C PRO A 274 -15.42 -11.29 -8.74
N ASP A 275 -14.16 -11.26 -9.17
CA ASP A 275 -13.10 -12.07 -8.56
C ASP A 275 -12.45 -11.40 -7.34
N ALA A 276 -12.63 -10.09 -7.12
CA ALA A 276 -12.01 -9.36 -6.01
C ALA A 276 -12.33 -9.98 -4.64
N ASP A 277 -13.57 -10.44 -4.43
CA ASP A 277 -13.99 -11.08 -3.19
C ASP A 277 -13.37 -12.48 -3.02
N ARG A 278 -13.19 -13.21 -4.12
CA ARG A 278 -12.56 -14.54 -4.13
C ARG A 278 -11.06 -14.44 -3.84
N ILE A 279 -10.39 -13.42 -4.39
CA ILE A 279 -8.99 -13.10 -4.07
C ILE A 279 -8.87 -12.73 -2.58
N THR A 280 -9.80 -11.90 -2.10
CA THR A 280 -9.86 -11.50 -0.69
C THR A 280 -9.98 -12.73 0.21
N GLU A 281 -10.93 -13.62 -0.05
CA GLU A 281 -11.10 -14.86 0.71
C GLU A 281 -9.81 -15.71 0.74
N ALA A 282 -9.16 -15.89 -0.42
CA ALA A 282 -7.91 -16.63 -0.52
C ALA A 282 -6.77 -16.00 0.29
N ASN A 283 -6.69 -14.66 0.37
CA ASN A 283 -5.68 -13.96 1.16
C ASN A 283 -5.78 -14.25 2.67
N TYR A 284 -6.98 -14.53 3.17
CA TYR A 284 -7.21 -14.85 4.58
C TYR A 284 -7.30 -16.36 4.86
N ALA A 285 -6.84 -17.21 3.93
CA ALA A 285 -6.67 -18.63 4.19
C ALA A 285 -5.65 -18.90 5.31
N PRO A 286 -5.76 -20.01 6.08
CA PRO A 286 -4.90 -20.28 7.23
C PRO A 286 -3.39 -20.20 6.93
N ALA A 287 -2.95 -20.69 5.76
CA ALA A 287 -1.54 -20.66 5.37
C ALA A 287 -1.01 -19.23 5.15
N ASN A 288 -1.87 -18.32 4.67
CA ASN A 288 -1.50 -16.92 4.44
C ASN A 288 -1.53 -16.11 5.75
N ILE A 289 -2.46 -16.41 6.66
CA ILE A 289 -2.42 -15.84 8.01
C ILE A 289 -1.15 -16.31 8.73
N ALA A 290 -0.83 -17.59 8.67
CA ALA A 290 0.35 -18.14 9.34
C ALA A 290 1.67 -17.51 8.87
N ILE A 291 1.82 -17.18 7.57
CA ILE A 291 3.04 -16.50 7.10
C ILE A 291 3.15 -15.07 7.65
N VAL A 292 2.03 -14.35 7.78
CA VAL A 292 2.02 -13.01 8.39
C VAL A 292 2.31 -13.09 9.88
N GLU A 293 1.68 -14.01 10.61
CA GLU A 293 1.91 -14.20 12.04
C GLU A 293 3.37 -14.58 12.31
N GLU A 294 3.93 -15.49 11.50
CA GLU A 294 5.33 -15.85 11.61
C GLU A 294 6.28 -14.70 11.27
N PHE A 295 5.99 -13.93 10.21
CA PHE A 295 6.84 -12.81 9.79
C PHE A 295 6.82 -11.69 10.83
N THR A 296 5.63 -11.30 11.27
CA THR A 296 5.40 -10.12 12.10
C THR A 296 5.54 -10.41 13.59
N GLY A 297 5.39 -11.67 14.01
CA GLY A 297 5.31 -12.08 15.41
C GLY A 297 4.01 -11.70 16.11
N ALA A 298 3.03 -11.13 15.39
CA ALA A 298 1.71 -10.79 15.92
C ALA A 298 0.72 -11.92 15.65
N THR A 299 -0.27 -12.10 16.51
CA THR A 299 -1.37 -13.06 16.27
C THR A 299 -2.57 -12.30 15.71
N VAL A 300 -3.06 -12.70 14.54
CA VAL A 300 -4.15 -12.00 13.84
C VAL A 300 -5.49 -12.55 14.29
N ARG A 301 -6.46 -11.67 14.55
CA ARG A 301 -7.84 -12.09 14.83
C ARG A 301 -8.46 -12.75 13.60
N ARG A 302 -9.09 -13.91 13.80
CA ARG A 302 -9.69 -14.72 12.73
C ARG A 302 -11.21 -14.62 12.67
N ASP A 303 -11.81 -13.87 13.58
CA ASP A 303 -13.24 -13.58 13.63
C ASP A 303 -13.61 -12.39 12.73
N THR A 304 -14.68 -11.65 13.04
CA THR A 304 -15.17 -10.53 12.23
C THR A 304 -14.21 -9.33 12.21
N ASN A 305 -13.19 -9.28 13.07
CA ASN A 305 -12.26 -8.15 13.17
C ASN A 305 -10.87 -8.52 12.62
N LYS A 306 -10.81 -9.00 11.37
CA LYS A 306 -9.55 -9.39 10.69
C LYS A 306 -8.53 -8.25 10.53
N HIS A 307 -8.94 -7.02 10.83
CA HIS A 307 -8.11 -5.83 10.90
C HIS A 307 -7.47 -5.60 12.29
N CYS A 308 -7.52 -6.60 13.19
CA CYS A 308 -6.96 -6.54 14.54
C CYS A 308 -6.02 -7.72 14.87
N THR A 309 -5.13 -7.51 15.85
CA THR A 309 -4.35 -8.55 16.54
C THR A 309 -4.93 -8.86 17.93
N VAL A 310 -4.49 -9.98 18.53
CA VAL A 310 -4.79 -10.37 19.92
C VAL A 310 -3.59 -10.17 20.85
#